data_AF-A0A2E5IFC4-F1
#
_entry.id   AF-A0A2E5IFC4-F1
#
_cell.length_a   1.000
_cell.length_b   1.000
_cell.length_c   1.000
_cell.angle_alpha   90.00
_cell.angle_beta   90.00
_cell.angle_gamma   90.00
#
_symmetry.space_group_name_H-M   'P 1'
#
loop_
_entity.id
_entity.type
_entity.pdbx_description
1 polymer ?
#
loop_
_entity_poly.entity_id
_entity_poly.type
_entity_poly.pdbx_seq_one_letter_code
_entity_poly.pdbx_strand_id
1 'polypeptide(L)'
;MSDEVWMGYLLHHEPSYTVVQSPFVLNGQRVFGADSDATTLAVAALLHRLEHDNVSAISVPEGIDASSLSAATGVALHDGDAEEEPPWEVLMSDEAIVVVSQRGATVEIPVFDVEVEVDVEFHAALEAAWGQELSENHVSQGAYVSRAQYDEAAASRLQLHGQANEQGVVWPPRFSHVVDGHSASGMRLQRCGKVMTWTTLSAAGAPSEFSLRAPVLGGVSTVLLALDDGPNGVFLMVDDEESIIEMDARMELVFRRLYAQEGFVRYGLKARAIHD
;
A
#
# COMPACT_ATOMS: atom_id res chain seq x y z
N MET A 1 11.96 -14.47 19.04
CA MET A 1 11.85 -13.09 18.58
C MET A 1 12.31 -13.13 17.15
N SER A 2 11.37 -13.15 16.22
CA SER A 2 11.64 -13.34 14.80
C SER A 2 11.34 -12.04 14.10
N ASP A 3 12.36 -11.44 13.51
CA ASP A 3 12.18 -10.43 12.50
C ASP A 3 11.31 -11.03 11.40
N GLU A 4 10.18 -10.40 11.11
CA GLU A 4 9.20 -10.90 10.16
C GLU A 4 9.21 -10.00 8.92
N VAL A 5 9.08 -10.63 7.74
CA VAL A 5 8.82 -9.88 6.51
C VAL A 5 7.32 -9.74 6.36
N TRP A 6 6.81 -8.53 6.58
CA TRP A 6 5.39 -8.20 6.51
C TRP A 6 5.12 -7.25 5.36
N MET A 7 4.32 -7.68 4.38
CA MET A 7 3.97 -6.87 3.20
C MET A 7 5.18 -6.29 2.45
N GLY A 8 6.32 -7.00 2.46
CA GLY A 8 7.57 -6.58 1.84
C GLY A 8 8.46 -5.69 2.71
N TYR A 9 8.06 -5.41 3.96
CA TYR A 9 8.83 -4.63 4.90
C TYR A 9 9.36 -5.48 6.05
N LEU A 10 10.42 -5.00 6.69
CA LEU A 10 10.97 -5.58 7.91
C LEU A 10 10.10 -5.13 9.08
N LEU A 11 9.63 -6.07 9.89
CA LEU A 11 8.71 -5.81 10.98
C LEU A 11 9.23 -6.36 12.28
N HIS A 12 9.10 -5.54 13.33
CA HIS A 12 9.26 -5.95 14.71
C HIS A 12 8.04 -5.53 15.52
N HIS A 13 7.59 -6.42 16.40
CA HIS A 13 6.39 -6.24 17.20
C HIS A 13 6.67 -6.43 18.68
N GLU A 14 6.24 -5.44 19.46
CA GLU A 14 6.11 -5.51 20.91
C GLU A 14 4.65 -5.22 21.32
N PRO A 15 4.23 -5.57 22.56
CA PRO A 15 2.87 -5.29 23.02
C PRO A 15 2.45 -3.82 22.90
N SER A 16 3.37 -2.87 23.06
CA SER A 16 3.07 -1.44 23.04
C SER A 16 3.45 -0.72 21.74
N TYR A 17 4.15 -1.36 20.80
CA TYR A 17 4.51 -0.72 19.52
C TYR A 17 4.88 -1.72 18.41
N THR A 18 4.65 -1.31 17.16
CA THR A 18 5.10 -2.01 15.95
C THR A 18 6.08 -1.12 15.21
N VAL A 19 7.28 -1.63 14.91
CA VAL A 19 8.25 -0.97 14.03
C VAL A 19 8.17 -1.61 12.66
N VAL A 20 8.09 -0.79 11.62
CA VAL A 20 8.20 -1.20 10.22
C VAL A 20 9.30 -0.41 9.54
N GLN A 21 10.17 -1.11 8.83
CA GLN A 21 11.32 -0.53 8.15
C GLN A 21 11.45 -1.07 6.73
N SER A 22 11.92 -0.21 5.83
CA SER A 22 12.27 -0.63 4.47
C SER A 22 13.48 -1.58 4.45
N PRO A 23 13.45 -2.67 3.67
CA PRO A 23 14.61 -3.55 3.53
C PRO A 23 15.74 -2.92 2.70
N PHE A 24 15.46 -1.83 1.98
CA PHE A 24 16.37 -1.21 1.04
C PHE A 24 17.36 -0.25 1.72
N VAL A 25 18.62 -0.33 1.31
CA VAL A 25 19.70 0.53 1.79
C VAL A 25 20.45 1.19 0.63
N LEU A 26 20.93 2.41 0.87
CA LEU A 26 21.75 3.20 -0.03
C LEU A 26 22.88 3.83 0.79
N ASN A 27 24.13 3.43 0.51
CA ASN A 27 25.30 3.87 1.28
C ASN A 27 25.18 3.62 2.80
N GLY A 28 24.58 2.49 3.18
CA GLY A 28 24.35 2.11 4.58
C GLY A 28 23.22 2.86 5.30
N GLN A 29 22.45 3.70 4.59
CA GLN A 29 21.24 4.33 5.13
C GLN A 29 20.00 3.72 4.49
N ARG A 30 18.93 3.61 5.29
CA ARG A 30 17.68 3.00 4.85
C ARG A 30 16.88 3.98 4.00
N VAL A 31 16.37 3.49 2.87
CA VAL A 31 15.63 4.27 1.88
C VAL A 31 14.35 3.55 1.49
N PHE A 32 13.38 4.26 0.92
CA PHE A 32 12.14 3.63 0.48
C PHE A 32 12.34 2.80 -0.80
N GLY A 33 11.57 1.72 -0.91
CA GLY A 33 11.44 0.97 -2.16
C GLY A 33 10.68 1.74 -3.24
N ALA A 34 10.65 1.17 -4.45
CA ALA A 34 10.23 1.86 -5.65
C ALA A 34 8.83 2.49 -5.60
N ASP A 35 7.89 1.83 -4.93
CA ASP A 35 6.51 2.27 -4.75
C ASP A 35 6.15 2.49 -3.28
N SER A 36 7.15 2.70 -2.43
CA SER A 36 6.99 2.87 -0.97
C SER A 36 7.27 4.30 -0.52
N ASP A 37 6.64 4.70 0.57
CA ASP A 37 6.88 5.93 1.33
C ASP A 37 6.44 5.75 2.79
N ALA A 38 6.56 6.81 3.61
CA ALA A 38 6.14 6.77 5.01
C ALA A 38 4.67 6.35 5.19
N THR A 39 3.77 6.77 4.31
CA THR A 39 2.35 6.36 4.34
C THR A 39 2.21 4.87 4.14
N THR A 40 2.93 4.29 3.18
CA THR A 40 2.85 2.84 2.92
C THR A 40 3.36 2.01 4.09
N LEU A 41 4.44 2.44 4.75
CA LEU A 41 4.96 1.76 5.94
C LEU A 41 4.01 1.92 7.14
N ALA A 42 3.42 3.11 7.33
CA ALA A 42 2.44 3.36 8.38
C ALA A 42 1.18 2.48 8.22
N VAL A 43 0.68 2.33 7.00
CA VAL A 43 -0.43 1.43 6.71
C VAL A 43 -0.06 -0.02 7.02
N ALA A 44 1.12 -0.49 6.61
CA ALA A 44 1.57 -1.85 6.91
C ALA A 44 1.69 -2.09 8.42
N ALA A 45 2.30 -1.16 9.16
CA ALA A 45 2.47 -1.23 10.61
C ALA A 45 1.12 -1.29 11.35
N LEU A 46 0.17 -0.43 10.93
CA LEU A 46 -1.14 -0.37 11.56
C LEU A 46 -2.01 -1.58 11.23
N LEU A 47 -1.94 -2.10 10.01
CA LEU A 47 -2.62 -3.35 9.64
C LEU A 47 -2.13 -4.53 10.47
N HIS A 48 -0.81 -4.66 10.65
CA HIS A 48 -0.25 -5.68 11.53
C HIS A 48 -0.72 -5.47 12.97
N ARG A 49 -0.70 -4.22 13.48
CA ARG A 49 -1.18 -3.92 14.83
C ARG A 49 -2.64 -4.34 15.04
N LEU A 50 -3.50 -4.16 14.05
CA LEU A 50 -4.91 -4.55 14.11
C LEU A 50 -5.13 -6.07 14.20
N GLU A 51 -4.12 -6.90 13.92
CA GLU A 51 -4.19 -8.35 14.14
C GLU A 51 -4.03 -8.74 15.62
N HIS A 52 -3.48 -7.83 16.44
CA HIS A 52 -3.14 -8.10 17.84
C HIS A 52 -3.89 -7.21 18.84
N ASP A 53 -4.25 -5.99 18.44
CA ASP A 53 -4.87 -4.99 19.31
C ASP A 53 -6.06 -4.29 18.64
N ASN A 54 -6.92 -3.72 19.48
CA ASN A 54 -7.93 -2.79 19.03
C ASN A 54 -7.39 -1.35 19.03
N VAL A 55 -7.20 -0.78 17.84
CA VAL A 55 -6.79 0.62 17.66
C VAL A 55 -8.03 1.45 17.30
N SER A 56 -8.60 2.13 18.29
CA SER A 56 -9.82 2.92 18.10
C SER A 56 -9.57 4.25 17.38
N ALA A 57 -8.45 4.91 17.66
CA ALA A 57 -8.05 6.16 17.04
C ALA A 57 -6.52 6.30 17.04
N ILE A 58 -6.00 7.08 16.09
CA ILE A 58 -4.57 7.29 15.93
C ILE A 58 -4.23 8.74 15.53
N SER A 59 -3.15 9.30 16.09
CA SER A 59 -2.54 10.55 15.59
C SER A 59 -1.47 10.25 14.55
N VAL A 60 -1.40 11.10 13.52
CA VAL A 60 -0.49 10.94 12.37
C VAL A 60 0.31 12.23 12.20
N PRO A 61 1.65 12.17 11.99
CA PRO A 61 2.48 13.34 11.78
C PRO A 61 2.32 13.91 10.36
N GLU A 62 2.80 15.14 10.16
CA GLU A 62 2.96 15.70 8.81
C GLU A 62 3.89 14.80 7.98
N GLY A 63 3.62 14.62 6.69
CA GLY A 63 4.38 13.75 5.79
C GLY A 63 3.75 12.36 5.57
N ILE A 64 2.73 11.99 6.35
CA ILE A 64 1.89 10.81 6.10
C ILE A 64 0.52 11.26 5.61
N ASP A 65 0.03 10.63 4.53
CA ASP A 65 -1.34 10.83 4.07
C ASP A 65 -2.32 10.13 5.03
N ALA A 66 -2.81 10.92 5.99
CA ALA A 66 -3.75 10.45 6.99
C ALA A 66 -5.06 9.92 6.38
N SER A 67 -5.54 10.53 5.30
CA SER A 67 -6.79 10.13 4.63
C SER A 67 -6.66 8.74 4.01
N SER A 68 -5.55 8.49 3.32
CA SER A 68 -5.24 7.20 2.73
C SER A 68 -4.97 6.13 3.81
N LEU A 69 -4.31 6.50 4.92
CA LEU A 69 -4.10 5.60 6.06
C LEU A 69 -5.42 5.17 6.69
N SER A 70 -6.31 6.11 6.99
CA SER A 70 -7.64 5.82 7.53
C SER A 70 -8.48 5.00 6.55
N ALA A 71 -8.48 5.36 5.26
CA ALA A 71 -9.18 4.61 4.23
C ALA A 71 -8.67 3.18 4.07
N ALA A 72 -7.37 2.92 4.23
CA ALA A 72 -6.78 1.57 4.09
C ALA A 72 -6.94 0.67 5.31
N THR A 73 -7.07 1.24 6.50
CA THR A 73 -7.06 0.51 7.78
C THR A 73 -8.42 0.49 8.48
N GLY A 74 -9.29 1.46 8.18
CA GLY A 74 -10.56 1.65 8.88
C GLY A 74 -10.43 2.31 10.25
N VAL A 75 -9.22 2.71 10.66
CA VAL A 75 -8.96 3.36 11.94
C VAL A 75 -9.30 4.84 11.85
N ALA A 76 -9.99 5.36 12.86
CA ALA A 76 -10.33 6.77 12.93
C ALA A 76 -9.07 7.61 13.17
N LEU A 77 -8.96 8.73 12.46
CA LEU A 77 -7.95 9.73 12.75
C LEU A 77 -8.39 10.55 13.95
N HIS A 78 -7.43 10.90 14.80
CA HIS A 78 -7.67 11.87 15.85
C HIS A 78 -7.96 13.26 15.27
N ASP A 79 -9.05 13.86 15.73
CA ASP A 79 -9.37 15.26 15.47
C ASP A 79 -8.51 16.13 16.38
N GLY A 80 -7.68 17.01 15.82
CA GLY A 80 -6.79 17.87 16.59
C GLY A 80 -7.51 18.85 17.53
N ASP A 81 -8.81 19.06 17.33
CA ASP A 81 -9.66 19.87 18.20
C ASP A 81 -10.30 19.06 19.36
N ALA A 82 -10.11 17.74 19.40
CA ALA A 82 -10.65 16.90 20.46
C ALA A 82 -9.80 17.01 21.75
N GLU A 83 -10.48 17.09 22.90
CA GLU A 83 -9.82 17.23 24.21
C GLU A 83 -9.06 15.96 24.65
N GLU A 84 -9.45 14.78 24.13
CA GLU A 84 -8.85 13.50 24.48
C GLU A 84 -7.79 13.09 23.46
N GLU A 85 -6.55 12.94 23.91
CA GLU A 85 -5.46 12.44 23.06
C GLU A 85 -5.71 11.00 22.59
N PRO A 86 -5.32 10.65 21.36
CA PRO A 86 -5.54 9.31 20.85
C PRO A 86 -4.62 8.30 21.56
N PRO A 87 -5.11 7.08 21.78
CA PRO A 87 -4.34 6.04 22.47
C PRO A 87 -3.10 5.59 21.70
N TRP A 88 -3.10 5.80 20.37
CA TRP A 88 -2.01 5.41 19.47
C TRP A 88 -1.51 6.61 18.67
N GLU A 89 -0.24 6.54 18.29
CA GLU A 89 0.40 7.51 17.42
C GLU A 89 1.28 6.82 16.37
N VAL A 90 1.42 7.48 15.22
CA VAL A 90 2.44 7.15 14.23
C VAL A 90 3.65 8.04 14.46
N LEU A 91 4.83 7.46 14.50
CA LEU A 91 6.11 8.15 14.50
C LEU A 91 6.85 7.79 13.22
N MET A 92 7.52 8.75 12.61
CA MET A 92 8.34 8.51 11.43
C MET A 92 9.74 9.10 11.64
N SER A 93 10.71 8.52 10.95
CA SER A 93 12.07 9.05 10.85
C SER A 93 12.44 9.30 9.39
N ASP A 94 13.54 10.00 9.18
CA ASP A 94 14.09 10.25 7.85
C ASP A 94 14.70 8.99 7.20
N GLU A 95 14.86 7.89 7.95
CA GLU A 95 15.53 6.65 7.49
C GLU A 95 14.55 5.53 7.09
N ALA A 96 13.47 5.86 6.39
CA ALA A 96 12.46 4.89 5.93
C ALA A 96 12.01 3.90 7.03
N ILE A 97 11.84 4.41 8.26
CA ILE A 97 11.33 3.70 9.43
C ILE A 97 10.07 4.42 9.92
N VAL A 98 9.04 3.64 10.19
CA VAL A 98 7.79 4.08 10.81
C VAL A 98 7.47 3.22 12.02
N VAL A 99 6.94 3.85 13.06
CA VAL A 99 6.50 3.17 14.28
C VAL A 99 5.04 3.50 14.53
N VAL A 100 4.23 2.49 14.83
CA VAL A 100 2.90 2.66 15.43
C VAL A 100 3.02 2.29 16.90
N SER A 101 2.86 3.26 17.79
CA SER A 101 3.08 3.07 19.24
C SER A 101 1.89 3.52 20.06
N GLN A 102 1.66 2.87 21.20
CA GLN A 102 0.85 3.44 22.26
C GLN A 102 1.48 4.75 22.70
N ARG A 103 0.63 5.74 22.95
CA ARG A 103 1.10 7.06 23.33
C ARG A 103 1.94 7.00 24.62
N GLY A 104 3.14 7.59 24.56
CA GLY A 104 4.09 7.60 25.68
C GLY A 104 4.84 6.29 25.91
N ALA A 105 4.71 5.30 25.01
CA ALA A 105 5.54 4.11 25.04
C ALA A 105 7.01 4.45 24.74
N THR A 106 7.92 3.74 25.41
CA THR A 106 9.34 3.77 25.02
C THR A 106 9.53 2.78 23.88
N VAL A 107 10.07 3.27 22.77
CA VAL A 107 10.32 2.49 21.55
C VAL A 107 11.81 2.19 21.46
N GLU A 108 12.13 0.92 21.28
CA GLU A 108 13.47 0.47 20.92
C GLU A 108 13.44 0.04 19.46
N ILE A 109 14.23 0.70 18.61
CA ILE A 109 14.33 0.32 17.20
C ILE A 109 15.30 -0.85 17.11
N PRO A 110 14.86 -2.04 16.67
CA PRO A 110 15.73 -3.19 16.53
C PRO A 110 16.70 -2.99 15.35
N VAL A 111 17.80 -3.72 15.39
CA VAL A 111 18.71 -3.85 14.24
C VAL A 111 18.24 -5.04 13.44
N PHE A 112 17.87 -4.81 12.18
CA PHE A 112 17.54 -5.87 11.25
C PHE A 112 18.75 -6.24 10.39
N ASP A 113 19.04 -7.54 10.29
CA ASP A 113 20.17 -8.06 9.51
C ASP A 113 19.90 -8.12 7.99
N VAL A 114 18.68 -7.79 7.55
CA VAL A 114 18.29 -7.84 6.14
C VAL A 114 18.55 -6.48 5.48
N GLU A 115 19.42 -6.47 4.48
CA GLU A 115 19.78 -5.27 3.71
C GLU A 115 19.77 -5.60 2.21
N VAL A 116 19.01 -4.83 1.45
CA VAL A 116 18.96 -4.90 -0.01
C VAL A 116 19.59 -3.62 -0.55
N GLU A 117 20.82 -3.73 -1.03
CA GLU A 117 21.54 -2.59 -1.62
C GLU A 117 20.86 -2.12 -2.90
N VAL A 118 20.56 -0.82 -2.95
CA VAL A 118 19.96 -0.18 -4.12
C VAL A 118 21.04 0.53 -4.92
N ASP A 119 20.98 0.40 -6.24
CA ASP A 119 21.82 1.17 -7.13
C ASP A 119 21.54 2.69 -7.01
N VAL A 120 22.61 3.47 -6.87
CA VAL A 120 22.52 4.93 -6.64
C VAL A 120 21.86 5.64 -7.81
N GLU A 121 22.18 5.25 -9.04
CA GLU A 121 21.65 5.89 -10.24
C GLU A 121 20.17 5.54 -10.42
N PHE A 122 19.81 4.28 -10.20
CA PHE A 122 18.43 3.81 -10.19
C PHE A 122 17.58 4.54 -9.16
N HIS A 123 18.03 4.59 -7.89
CA HIS A 123 17.31 5.27 -6.82
C HIS A 123 17.12 6.76 -7.12
N ALA A 124 18.18 7.45 -7.58
CA ALA A 124 18.10 8.86 -7.92
C ALA A 124 17.16 9.12 -9.11
N ALA A 125 17.17 8.26 -10.14
CA ALA A 125 16.28 8.36 -11.28
C ALA A 125 14.81 8.16 -10.87
N LEU A 126 14.56 7.24 -9.95
CA LEU A 126 13.22 6.92 -9.46
C LEU A 126 12.64 8.04 -8.60
N GLU A 127 13.44 8.60 -7.68
CA GLU A 127 13.05 9.77 -6.89
C GLU A 127 12.78 10.99 -7.79
N ALA A 128 13.61 11.21 -8.81
CA ALA A 128 13.38 12.26 -9.79
C ALA A 128 12.09 12.05 -10.61
N ALA A 129 11.77 10.79 -10.95
CA ALA A 129 10.54 10.44 -11.66
C ALA A 129 9.31 10.67 -10.77
N TRP A 130 9.33 10.23 -9.52
CA TRP A 130 8.27 10.54 -8.54
C TRP A 130 8.12 12.05 -8.34
N GLY A 131 9.21 12.80 -8.16
CA GLY A 131 9.16 14.26 -8.03
C GLY A 131 8.49 14.95 -9.23
N GLN A 132 8.67 14.41 -10.44
CA GLN A 132 7.98 14.90 -11.64
C GLN A 132 6.50 14.48 -11.70
N GLU A 133 6.17 13.23 -11.37
CA GLU A 133 4.77 12.75 -11.31
C GLU A 133 3.95 13.51 -10.25
N LEU A 134 4.56 13.87 -9.12
CA LEU A 134 3.93 14.68 -8.08
C LEU A 134 3.78 16.16 -8.45
N SER A 135 4.34 16.63 -9.56
CA SER A 135 4.17 18.02 -9.96
C SER A 135 2.70 18.38 -10.19
N GLU A 136 2.28 19.57 -9.78
CA GLU A 136 0.93 20.10 -10.07
C GLU A 136 0.63 20.16 -11.58
N ASN A 137 1.67 20.25 -12.41
CA ASN A 137 1.56 20.33 -13.86
C ASN A 137 1.53 18.95 -14.54
N HIS A 138 1.79 17.87 -13.79
CA HIS A 138 1.72 16.52 -14.34
C HIS A 138 0.27 16.04 -14.32
N VAL A 139 -0.28 15.78 -15.51
CA VAL A 139 -1.65 15.33 -15.71
C VAL A 139 -1.64 14.13 -16.65
N SER A 140 -2.36 13.07 -16.24
CA SER A 140 -2.63 11.92 -17.10
C SER A 140 -3.18 12.37 -18.47
N GLN A 141 -2.61 11.82 -19.54
CA GLN A 141 -3.12 11.94 -20.90
C GLN A 141 -4.00 10.74 -21.29
N GLY A 142 -4.20 9.81 -20.35
CA GLY A 142 -4.94 8.57 -20.50
C GLY A 142 -6.21 8.57 -19.66
N ALA A 143 -6.29 7.63 -18.71
CA ALA A 143 -7.46 7.44 -17.89
C ALA A 143 -7.42 8.36 -16.66
N TYR A 144 -7.86 9.61 -16.84
CA TYR A 144 -7.96 10.57 -15.76
C TYR A 144 -8.99 10.14 -14.69
N VAL A 145 -8.54 10.07 -13.43
CA VAL A 145 -9.39 9.87 -12.25
C VAL A 145 -9.26 11.09 -11.35
N SER A 146 -10.36 11.80 -11.12
CA SER A 146 -10.34 12.97 -10.24
C SER A 146 -10.07 12.59 -8.79
N ARG A 147 -9.54 13.51 -7.98
CA ARG A 147 -9.34 13.28 -6.54
C ARG A 147 -10.64 12.85 -5.85
N ALA A 148 -11.76 13.53 -6.14
CA ALA A 148 -13.05 13.17 -5.55
C ALA A 148 -13.49 11.73 -5.88
N GLN A 149 -13.28 11.26 -7.12
CA GLN A 149 -13.60 9.88 -7.51
C GLN A 149 -12.65 8.86 -6.87
N TYR A 150 -11.39 9.23 -6.67
CA TYR A 150 -10.43 8.41 -5.92
C TYR A 150 -10.88 8.28 -4.47
N ASP A 151 -11.14 9.40 -3.79
CA ASP A 151 -11.53 9.46 -2.37
C ASP A 151 -12.83 8.68 -2.11
N GLU A 152 -13.85 8.84 -2.97
CA GLU A 152 -15.14 8.16 -2.85
C GLU A 152 -14.99 6.63 -2.87
N ALA A 153 -14.05 6.11 -3.65
CA ALA A 153 -13.84 4.67 -3.80
C ALA A 153 -12.71 4.13 -2.93
N ALA A 154 -11.89 4.99 -2.32
CA ALA A 154 -10.64 4.63 -1.64
C ALA A 154 -10.87 3.56 -0.58
N ALA A 155 -11.79 3.77 0.37
CA ALA A 155 -12.05 2.82 1.45
C ALA A 155 -12.39 1.41 0.92
N SER A 156 -13.28 1.31 -0.08
CA SER A 156 -13.70 0.02 -0.65
C SER A 156 -12.57 -0.70 -1.40
N ARG A 157 -11.71 0.06 -2.09
CA ARG A 157 -10.60 -0.49 -2.87
C ARG A 157 -9.42 -0.87 -1.99
N LEU A 158 -9.07 -0.04 -1.02
CA LEU A 158 -7.90 -0.23 -0.15
C LEU A 158 -8.15 -1.30 0.94
N GLN A 159 -9.39 -1.44 1.41
CA GLN A 159 -9.77 -2.49 2.36
C GLN A 159 -10.20 -3.80 1.69
N LEU A 160 -10.32 -3.83 0.35
CA LEU A 160 -11.02 -4.88 -0.39
C LEU A 160 -12.43 -5.17 0.17
N HIS A 161 -13.20 -4.12 0.46
CA HIS A 161 -14.59 -4.29 0.88
C HIS A 161 -15.48 -4.50 -0.35
N GLY A 162 -15.91 -5.74 -0.53
CA GLY A 162 -16.88 -6.17 -1.53
C GLY A 162 -18.32 -6.16 -1.00
N GLN A 163 -19.24 -6.43 -1.92
CA GLN A 163 -20.67 -6.55 -1.67
C GLN A 163 -21.09 -7.99 -1.94
N ALA A 164 -21.55 -8.70 -0.90
CA ALA A 164 -22.03 -10.07 -1.00
C ALA A 164 -23.55 -10.12 -1.23
N ASN A 165 -23.98 -11.00 -2.13
CA ASN A 165 -25.38 -11.34 -2.38
C ASN A 165 -25.53 -12.85 -2.65
N GLU A 166 -26.74 -13.33 -2.95
CA GLU A 166 -26.99 -14.76 -3.21
C GLU A 166 -26.23 -15.32 -4.43
N GLN A 167 -25.76 -14.45 -5.34
CA GLN A 167 -25.05 -14.81 -6.56
C GLN A 167 -23.52 -14.80 -6.39
N GLY A 168 -23.02 -14.31 -5.26
CA GLY A 168 -21.59 -14.24 -4.95
C GLY A 168 -21.15 -12.87 -4.43
N VAL A 169 -19.85 -12.60 -4.52
CA VAL A 169 -19.26 -11.33 -4.07
C VAL A 169 -18.87 -10.48 -5.28
N VAL A 170 -19.24 -9.20 -5.24
CA VAL A 170 -18.87 -8.21 -6.24
C VAL A 170 -17.89 -7.21 -5.62
N TRP A 171 -16.77 -6.99 -6.30
CA TRP A 171 -15.78 -5.99 -5.94
C TRP A 171 -15.18 -5.35 -7.22
N PRO A 172 -15.02 -4.00 -7.26
CA PRO A 172 -15.54 -3.02 -6.30
C PRO A 172 -17.08 -3.05 -6.19
N PRO A 173 -17.67 -2.63 -5.05
CA PRO A 173 -19.11 -2.59 -4.88
C PRO A 173 -19.79 -1.81 -6.00
N ARG A 174 -20.91 -2.31 -6.51
CA ARG A 174 -21.74 -1.61 -7.50
C ARG A 174 -22.91 -1.03 -6.71
N PHE A 175 -23.01 0.29 -6.60
CA PHE A 175 -23.94 1.05 -5.74
C PHE A 175 -25.46 0.81 -5.93
N SER A 176 -25.91 -0.34 -6.45
CA SER A 176 -27.29 -0.79 -6.24
C SER A 176 -27.39 -1.36 -4.81
N HIS A 177 -27.83 -0.52 -3.88
CA HIS A 177 -28.21 -0.92 -2.51
C HIS A 177 -29.37 -1.93 -2.47
N VAL A 178 -29.99 -2.21 -3.63
CA VAL A 178 -31.07 -3.18 -3.80
C VAL A 178 -30.87 -3.90 -5.12
N VAL A 179 -30.54 -5.19 -5.07
CA VAL A 179 -30.80 -6.13 -6.16
C VAL A 179 -31.95 -6.99 -5.65
N ASP A 180 -33.10 -6.95 -6.32
CA ASP A 180 -34.28 -7.77 -6.01
C ASP A 180 -34.88 -7.62 -4.59
N GLY A 181 -34.72 -6.47 -3.94
CA GLY A 181 -35.33 -6.19 -2.62
C GLY A 181 -34.53 -6.69 -1.42
N HIS A 182 -33.35 -7.29 -1.64
CA HIS A 182 -32.49 -7.79 -0.58
C HIS A 182 -31.34 -6.83 -0.28
N SER A 183 -31.07 -6.60 1.01
CA SER A 183 -29.91 -5.84 1.47
C SER A 183 -28.65 -6.65 1.22
N ALA A 184 -27.75 -6.13 0.40
CA ALA A 184 -26.43 -6.72 0.27
C ALA A 184 -25.60 -6.44 1.54
N SER A 185 -24.85 -7.42 2.01
CA SER A 185 -23.93 -7.26 3.14
C SER A 185 -22.54 -6.87 2.64
N GLY A 186 -21.89 -5.94 3.35
CA GLY A 186 -20.47 -5.68 3.14
C GLY A 186 -19.64 -6.88 3.60
N MET A 187 -18.64 -7.26 2.83
CA MET A 187 -17.68 -8.31 3.18
C MET A 187 -16.27 -7.82 2.86
N ARG A 188 -15.33 -8.02 3.79
CA ARG A 188 -13.90 -7.81 3.55
C ARG A 188 -13.32 -9.05 2.90
N LEU A 189 -12.74 -8.89 1.72
CA LEU A 189 -12.04 -9.97 1.02
C LEU A 189 -10.64 -10.18 1.59
N GLN A 190 -10.14 -11.40 1.47
CA GLN A 190 -8.74 -11.74 1.72
C GLN A 190 -7.83 -11.02 0.72
N ARG A 191 -6.64 -10.66 1.21
CA ARG A 191 -5.60 -10.00 0.41
C ARG A 191 -4.69 -10.99 -0.30
N CYS A 192 -5.17 -12.18 -0.62
CA CYS A 192 -4.37 -13.22 -1.25
C CYS A 192 -5.09 -13.81 -2.46
N GLY A 193 -4.29 -14.29 -3.41
CA GLY A 193 -4.80 -14.92 -4.62
C GLY A 193 -3.71 -15.66 -5.37
N LYS A 194 -4.09 -16.23 -6.52
CA LYS A 194 -3.17 -16.92 -7.43
C LYS A 194 -3.15 -16.26 -8.79
N VAL A 195 -1.98 -16.20 -9.41
CA VAL A 195 -1.83 -15.67 -10.77
C VAL A 195 -2.58 -16.55 -11.76
N MET A 196 -3.55 -15.97 -12.47
CA MET A 196 -4.19 -16.61 -13.62
C MET A 196 -3.43 -16.37 -14.91
N THR A 197 -2.96 -15.14 -15.08
CA THR A 197 -2.16 -14.70 -16.22
C THR A 197 -1.47 -13.38 -15.86
N TRP A 198 -0.45 -13.02 -16.62
CA TRP A 198 0.33 -11.81 -16.39
C TRP A 198 0.82 -11.23 -17.71
N THR A 199 1.17 -9.95 -17.69
CA THR A 199 1.82 -9.27 -18.80
C THR A 199 2.73 -8.17 -18.28
N THR A 200 3.84 -7.95 -18.97
CA THR A 200 4.74 -6.83 -18.70
C THR A 200 4.68 -5.87 -19.87
N LEU A 201 4.24 -4.64 -19.59
CA LEU A 201 4.26 -3.56 -20.56
C LEU A 201 5.66 -2.98 -20.59
N SER A 202 6.29 -3.02 -21.77
CA SER A 202 7.55 -2.31 -22.00
C SER A 202 7.38 -0.81 -21.75
N ALA A 203 8.46 -0.13 -21.38
CA ALA A 203 8.48 1.31 -21.13
C ALA A 203 7.79 2.16 -22.23
N ALA A 204 7.98 1.82 -23.50
CA ALA A 204 7.40 2.55 -24.64
C ALA A 204 5.87 2.38 -24.80
N GLY A 205 5.28 1.38 -24.15
CA GLY A 205 3.85 1.09 -24.20
C GLY A 205 3.13 1.35 -22.88
N ALA A 206 3.83 1.87 -21.87
CA ALA A 206 3.24 2.22 -20.59
C ALA A 206 2.26 3.40 -20.74
N PRO A 207 1.11 3.39 -20.04
CA PRO A 207 0.22 4.54 -19.99
C PRO A 207 0.95 5.80 -19.51
N SER A 208 0.43 6.97 -19.86
CA SER A 208 1.06 8.26 -19.56
C SER A 208 1.38 8.47 -18.07
N GLU A 209 0.56 7.90 -17.20
CA GLU A 209 0.63 7.94 -15.74
C GLU A 209 1.83 7.19 -15.17
N PHE A 210 2.44 6.31 -15.97
CA PHE A 210 3.64 5.55 -15.63
C PHE A 210 4.80 5.87 -16.56
N SER A 211 4.64 6.84 -17.47
CA SER A 211 5.62 7.08 -18.55
C SER A 211 6.99 7.54 -18.05
N LEU A 212 7.05 8.14 -16.85
CA LEU A 212 8.29 8.59 -16.22
C LEU A 212 9.02 7.45 -15.51
N ARG A 213 8.29 6.60 -14.80
CA ARG A 213 8.88 5.48 -14.03
C ARG A 213 9.06 4.20 -14.84
N ALA A 214 8.19 3.89 -15.80
CA ALA A 214 8.30 2.65 -16.58
C ALA A 214 9.66 2.46 -17.29
N PRO A 215 10.32 3.51 -17.84
CA PRO A 215 11.69 3.39 -18.34
C PRO A 215 12.72 3.05 -17.26
N VAL A 216 12.55 3.58 -16.05
CA VAL A 216 13.45 3.34 -14.90
C VAL A 216 13.26 1.91 -14.38
N LEU A 217 12.02 1.46 -14.28
CA LEU A 217 11.62 0.13 -13.79
C LEU A 217 11.79 -0.99 -14.83
N GLY A 218 12.21 -0.68 -16.07
CA GLY A 218 12.30 -1.65 -17.16
C GLY A 218 10.95 -2.11 -17.73
N GLY A 219 9.85 -1.51 -17.28
CA GLY A 219 8.48 -1.81 -17.68
C GLY A 219 7.54 -1.71 -16.49
N VAL A 220 6.29 -2.13 -16.70
CA VAL A 220 5.31 -2.28 -15.63
C VAL A 220 4.63 -3.64 -15.78
N SER A 221 4.79 -4.49 -14.77
CA SER A 221 4.15 -5.80 -14.74
C SER A 221 2.75 -5.72 -14.14
N THR A 222 1.82 -6.48 -14.71
CA THR A 222 0.45 -6.62 -14.22
C THR A 222 0.06 -8.09 -14.18
N VAL A 223 -0.70 -8.45 -13.15
CA VAL A 223 -1.22 -9.80 -12.95
C VAL A 223 -2.74 -9.76 -12.85
N LEU A 224 -3.40 -10.75 -13.45
CA LEU A 224 -4.77 -11.10 -13.14
C LEU A 224 -4.74 -12.16 -12.04
N LEU A 225 -5.26 -11.83 -10.86
CA LEU A 225 -5.33 -12.75 -9.74
C LEU A 225 -6.74 -13.35 -9.62
N ALA A 226 -6.80 -14.65 -9.37
CA ALA A 226 -7.95 -15.28 -8.75
C ALA A 226 -7.82 -15.09 -7.23
N LEU A 227 -8.63 -14.19 -6.65
CA LEU A 227 -8.68 -13.99 -5.20
C LEU A 227 -9.30 -15.20 -4.51
N ASP A 228 -8.89 -15.48 -3.28
CA ASP A 228 -9.33 -16.69 -2.57
C ASP A 228 -10.82 -16.70 -2.23
N ASP A 229 -11.38 -15.53 -1.92
CA ASP A 229 -12.75 -15.37 -1.43
C ASP A 229 -13.54 -14.28 -2.17
N GLY A 230 -13.07 -13.89 -3.36
CA GLY A 230 -13.63 -12.78 -4.13
C GLY A 230 -13.53 -12.94 -5.65
N PRO A 231 -13.97 -11.92 -6.42
CA PRO A 231 -13.83 -11.93 -7.86
C PRO A 231 -12.36 -11.80 -8.28
N ASN A 232 -12.07 -12.19 -9.53
CA ASN A 232 -10.75 -11.97 -10.10
C ASN A 232 -10.46 -10.47 -10.26
N GLY A 233 -9.22 -10.06 -10.02
CA GLY A 233 -8.79 -8.66 -10.07
C GLY A 233 -7.46 -8.47 -10.80
N VAL A 234 -7.30 -7.33 -11.46
CA VAL A 234 -6.04 -6.94 -12.13
C VAL A 234 -5.27 -5.99 -11.21
N PHE A 235 -4.00 -6.32 -10.97
CA PHE A 235 -3.13 -5.55 -10.08
C PHE A 235 -1.76 -5.32 -10.74
N LEU A 236 -1.16 -4.16 -10.47
CA LEU A 236 0.25 -3.93 -10.78
C LEU A 236 1.10 -4.78 -9.82
N MET A 237 2.24 -5.26 -10.28
CA MET A 237 3.22 -5.89 -9.41
C MET A 237 4.05 -4.84 -8.64
N VAL A 238 4.66 -5.29 -7.55
CA VAL A 238 5.64 -4.54 -6.77
C VAL A 238 6.70 -5.49 -6.23
N ASP A 239 7.89 -4.95 -5.95
CA ASP A 239 9.05 -5.69 -5.44
C ASP A 239 9.39 -6.87 -6.40
N ASP A 240 9.24 -6.64 -7.72
CA ASP A 240 9.33 -7.66 -8.78
C ASP A 240 10.61 -7.57 -9.63
N GLU A 241 11.64 -6.84 -9.18
CA GLU A 241 12.90 -6.63 -9.90
C GLU A 241 13.60 -7.95 -10.29
N GLU A 242 13.52 -8.96 -9.42
CA GLU A 242 14.09 -10.30 -9.65
C GLU A 242 13.02 -11.40 -9.77
N SER A 243 11.73 -11.05 -9.71
CA SER A 243 10.65 -12.03 -9.62
C SER A 243 10.31 -12.63 -10.98
N ILE A 244 10.43 -13.95 -11.10
CA ILE A 244 9.86 -14.69 -12.24
C ILE A 244 8.37 -14.91 -11.96
N ILE A 245 7.50 -14.31 -12.77
CA ILE A 245 6.05 -14.46 -12.63
C ILE A 245 5.61 -15.76 -13.30
N GLU A 246 5.01 -16.66 -12.52
CA GLU A 246 4.47 -17.93 -13.00
C GLU A 246 2.95 -17.98 -12.82
N MET A 247 2.26 -18.76 -13.65
CA MET A 247 0.85 -19.09 -13.40
C MET A 247 0.74 -19.87 -12.08
N ASP A 248 -0.39 -19.71 -11.39
CA ASP A 248 -0.69 -20.29 -10.08
C ASP A 248 0.23 -19.83 -8.93
N ALA A 249 1.22 -18.97 -9.20
CA ALA A 249 2.07 -18.37 -8.18
C ALA A 249 1.21 -17.63 -7.13
N ARG A 250 1.59 -17.81 -5.86
CA ARG A 250 0.89 -17.22 -4.73
C ARG A 250 1.28 -15.76 -4.58
N MET A 251 0.28 -14.89 -4.53
CA MET A 251 0.47 -13.45 -4.41
C MET A 251 -0.32 -12.92 -3.23
N GLU A 252 0.20 -11.87 -2.60
CA GLU A 252 -0.53 -11.04 -1.66
C GLU A 252 -0.75 -9.63 -2.21
N LEU A 253 -1.78 -8.96 -1.73
CA LEU A 253 -2.14 -7.59 -2.08
C LEU A 253 -1.68 -6.64 -0.98
N VAL A 254 -0.73 -5.79 -1.33
CA VAL A 254 -0.05 -4.88 -0.42
C VAL A 254 -0.32 -3.43 -0.79
N PHE A 255 -0.38 -2.55 0.21
CA PHE A 255 -0.61 -1.13 0.00
C PHE A 255 0.66 -0.44 -0.51
N ARG A 256 0.56 0.27 -1.63
CA ARG A 256 1.68 0.94 -2.32
C ARG A 256 1.22 2.22 -3.00
N ARG A 257 2.19 3.07 -3.37
CA ARG A 257 1.97 4.17 -4.32
C ARG A 257 1.64 3.58 -5.69
N LEU A 258 0.54 3.98 -6.32
CA LEU A 258 0.22 3.56 -7.70
C LEU A 258 0.87 4.50 -8.70
N TYR A 259 0.51 5.79 -8.62
CA TYR A 259 0.99 6.88 -9.47
C TYR A 259 0.67 8.21 -8.79
N ALA A 260 1.29 9.29 -9.24
CA ALA A 260 0.97 10.64 -8.77
C ALA A 260 0.50 11.54 -9.92
N GLN A 261 -0.34 12.52 -9.59
CA GLN A 261 -0.84 13.53 -10.50
C GLN A 261 -1.41 14.69 -9.68
N GLU A 262 -1.28 15.93 -10.17
CA GLU A 262 -1.86 17.14 -9.56
C GLU A 262 -1.45 17.32 -8.08
N GLY A 263 -0.17 17.15 -7.78
CA GLY A 263 0.31 17.30 -6.39
C GLY A 263 -0.12 16.17 -5.45
N PHE A 264 -0.65 15.06 -5.98
CA PHE A 264 -1.30 14.04 -5.16
C PHE A 264 -0.90 12.63 -5.57
N VAL A 265 -0.39 11.87 -4.60
CA VAL A 265 -0.13 10.44 -4.73
C VAL A 265 -1.45 9.69 -4.59
N ARG A 266 -1.74 8.83 -5.56
CA ARG A 266 -2.84 7.87 -5.45
C ARG A 266 -2.26 6.54 -5.00
N TYR A 267 -2.75 6.06 -3.87
CA TYR A 267 -2.36 4.77 -3.32
C TYR A 267 -3.34 3.68 -3.75
N GLY A 268 -2.90 2.44 -3.63
CA GLY A 268 -3.69 1.30 -4.04
C GLY A 268 -3.05 0.00 -3.60
N LEU A 269 -3.69 -1.08 -4.02
CA LEU A 269 -3.17 -2.42 -3.81
C LEU A 269 -2.36 -2.84 -5.03
N LYS A 270 -1.15 -3.32 -4.77
CA LYS A 270 -0.29 -4.00 -5.75
C LYS A 270 -0.09 -5.45 -5.32
N ALA A 271 0.16 -6.32 -6.29
CA ALA A 271 0.47 -7.72 -6.05
C ALA A 271 1.95 -7.88 -5.75
N ARG A 272 2.27 -8.55 -4.65
CA ARG A 272 3.63 -8.95 -4.27
C ARG A 272 3.71 -10.47 -4.25
N ALA A 273 4.80 -11.03 -4.78
CA ALA A 273 5.07 -12.45 -4.66
C ALA A 273 5.29 -12.84 -3.19
N ILE A 274 4.66 -13.94 -2.77
CA ILE A 274 4.95 -14.57 -1.49
C ILE A 274 6.04 -15.61 -1.77
N HIS A 275 7.24 -15.38 -1.25
CA HIS A 275 8.31 -16.36 -1.27
C HIS A 275 8.27 -17.14 0.05
N ASP A 276 8.14 -18.47 -0.05
CA ASP A 276 8.26 -19.40 1.09
C ASP A 276 9.71 -19.50 1.60
#